data_AF-A0A7C8RGG1-F1
#
_entry.id   AF-A0A7C8RGG1-F1
#
_cell.length_a   1.000
_cell.length_b   1.000
_cell.length_c   1.000
_cell.angle_alpha   90.00
_cell.angle_beta   90.00
_cell.angle_gamma   90.00
#
_symmetry.space_group_name_H-M   'P 1'
#
loop_
_entity.id
_entity.type
_entity.pdbx_description
1 polymer ?
#
loop_
_entity_poly.entity_id
_entity_poly.type
_entity_poly.pdbx_seq_one_letter_code
_entity_poly.pdbx_strand_id
1 'polypeptide(L)'
;MTSTYTYESSQYFKYSTPDVELIVGQGEDKVTVQVHESVIGPPSEFFRAALNVGLKETNERKIHLLTITWVGMEEVLNWLYRREVWRPKRHKRFSAEATAKFVAVLDAVDFLQIPQLKDEYQKMLEEFIATIDINSPLLESQEEGGCLAIVLHELYKIGREIDGNRFYLFMKNLKKHGSRFPDSMNGFQGFREVTNELKEPNTRFLHDLCKAYSYL
;
A
#
# COMPACT_ATOMS: atom_id res chain seq x y z
N MET A 1 -0.39 -16.55 -27.06
CA MET A 1 -1.38 -15.57 -26.57
C MET A 1 -0.80 -15.03 -25.28
N THR A 2 -0.04 -13.95 -25.39
CA THR A 2 0.75 -13.37 -24.29
C THR A 2 -0.18 -12.66 -23.33
N SER A 3 -0.21 -13.12 -22.09
CA SER A 3 -0.88 -12.48 -20.96
C SER A 3 -0.51 -11.00 -20.94
N THR A 4 -1.41 -10.12 -21.37
CA THR A 4 -1.12 -8.70 -21.51
C THR A 4 -1.34 -8.06 -20.15
N TYR A 5 -0.27 -7.66 -19.47
CA TYR A 5 -0.41 -6.99 -18.18
C TYR A 5 -1.11 -5.65 -18.36
N THR A 6 -1.78 -5.20 -17.31
CA THR A 6 -2.65 -4.03 -17.36
C THR A 6 -1.91 -2.77 -17.87
N TYR A 7 -0.67 -2.54 -17.43
CA TYR A 7 0.13 -1.39 -17.84
C TYR A 7 0.58 -1.41 -19.32
N GLU A 8 0.72 -2.60 -19.93
CA GLU A 8 1.17 -2.76 -21.33
C GLU A 8 0.14 -2.23 -22.33
N SER A 9 -1.12 -2.11 -21.90
CA SER A 9 -2.18 -1.52 -22.71
C SER A 9 -2.07 0.01 -22.85
N SER A 10 -1.28 0.67 -21.99
CA SER A 10 -1.10 2.13 -21.98
C SER A 10 -0.43 2.65 -23.25
N GLN A 11 -0.73 3.90 -23.62
CA GLN A 11 -0.07 4.54 -24.77
C GLN A 11 1.43 4.73 -24.53
N TYR A 12 1.82 5.00 -23.28
CA TYR A 12 3.23 5.16 -22.89
C TYR A 12 4.03 3.88 -23.11
N PHE A 13 3.44 2.71 -22.89
CA PHE A 13 4.10 1.43 -23.16
C PHE A 13 4.22 1.14 -24.65
N LYS A 14 3.19 1.48 -25.44
CA LYS A 14 3.16 1.18 -26.88
C LYS A 14 3.98 2.13 -27.74
N TYR A 15 4.37 3.28 -27.20
CA TYR A 15 5.04 4.34 -27.96
C TYR A 15 6.46 3.96 -28.39
N SER A 16 7.13 3.12 -27.62
CA SER A 16 8.50 2.68 -27.89
C SER A 16 8.69 1.21 -27.52
N THR A 17 9.81 0.64 -27.97
CA THR A 17 10.22 -0.69 -27.52
C THR A 17 10.76 -0.60 -26.09
N PRO A 18 10.29 -1.46 -25.16
CA PRO A 18 10.87 -1.51 -23.82
C PRO A 18 12.33 -1.96 -23.87
N ASP A 19 13.12 -1.44 -22.95
CA ASP A 19 14.58 -1.52 -22.98
C ASP A 19 15.22 -1.98 -21.65
N VAL A 20 14.39 -2.33 -20.67
CA VAL A 20 14.78 -2.89 -19.38
C VAL A 20 13.89 -4.09 -19.04
N GLU A 21 14.50 -5.15 -18.52
CA GLU A 21 13.83 -6.33 -18.00
C GLU A 21 13.82 -6.30 -16.46
N LEU A 22 12.64 -6.47 -15.87
CA LEU A 22 12.49 -6.65 -14.42
C LEU A 22 12.15 -8.10 -14.12
N ILE A 23 12.84 -8.66 -13.13
CA ILE A 23 12.58 -10.00 -12.60
C ILE A 23 12.09 -9.83 -11.16
N VAL A 24 10.78 -9.97 -10.96
CA VAL A 24 10.08 -9.65 -9.72
C VAL A 24 9.74 -10.94 -8.97
N GLY A 25 9.93 -10.95 -7.66
CA GLY A 25 9.64 -12.11 -6.81
C GLY A 25 10.69 -13.23 -6.90
N GLN A 26 10.37 -14.37 -6.30
CA GLN A 26 11.24 -15.55 -6.23
C GLN A 26 10.43 -16.84 -6.41
N GLY A 27 11.11 -17.92 -6.78
CA GLY A 27 10.49 -19.24 -6.87
C GLY A 27 9.36 -19.32 -7.92
N GLU A 28 8.23 -19.88 -7.53
CA GLU A 28 7.05 -20.06 -8.39
C GLU A 28 6.32 -18.74 -8.70
N ASP A 29 6.46 -17.72 -7.86
CA ASP A 29 5.86 -16.39 -8.04
C ASP A 29 6.73 -15.43 -8.87
N LYS A 30 7.82 -15.94 -9.45
CA LYS A 30 8.75 -15.13 -10.23
C LYS A 30 8.10 -14.69 -11.54
N VAL A 31 8.01 -13.37 -11.73
CA VAL A 31 7.47 -12.76 -12.94
C VAL A 31 8.56 -11.94 -13.64
N THR A 32 8.73 -12.17 -14.93
CA THR A 32 9.63 -11.39 -15.79
C THR A 32 8.82 -10.48 -16.69
N VAL A 33 9.13 -9.19 -16.67
CA VAL A 33 8.45 -8.16 -17.48
C VAL A 33 9.42 -7.21 -18.15
N GLN A 34 8.99 -6.66 -19.28
CA GLN A 34 9.72 -5.63 -20.00
C GLN A 34 9.12 -4.26 -19.67
N VAL A 35 9.98 -3.26 -19.50
CA VAL A 35 9.62 -1.88 -19.13
C VAL A 35 10.58 -0.88 -19.79
N HIS A 36 10.28 0.41 -19.63
CA HIS A 36 11.08 1.50 -20.16
C HIS A 36 11.85 2.19 -19.04
N GLU A 37 13.17 2.32 -19.19
CA GLU A 37 13.99 3.13 -18.26
C GLU A 37 13.45 4.55 -18.12
N SER A 38 13.09 5.17 -19.24
CA SER A 38 12.57 6.55 -19.28
C SER A 38 11.28 6.74 -18.48
N VAL A 39 10.55 5.65 -18.19
CA VAL A 39 9.31 5.65 -17.42
C VAL A 39 9.60 5.35 -15.95
N ILE A 40 10.38 4.31 -15.66
CA ILE A 40 10.60 3.86 -14.28
C ILE A 40 11.67 4.66 -13.54
N GLY A 41 12.65 5.20 -14.26
CA GLY A 41 13.79 5.91 -13.70
C GLY A 41 13.41 7.22 -13.01
N PRO A 42 12.87 8.23 -13.72
CA PRO A 42 12.64 9.55 -13.14
C PRO A 42 11.90 9.59 -11.79
N PRO A 43 10.83 8.80 -11.57
CA PRO A 43 10.08 8.81 -10.30
C PRO A 43 10.64 7.90 -9.21
N SER A 44 11.66 7.07 -9.47
CA SER A 44 12.22 6.12 -8.51
C SER A 44 13.71 6.33 -8.33
N GLU A 45 14.11 6.71 -7.12
CA GLU A 45 15.55 6.88 -6.83
C GLU A 45 16.31 5.56 -6.96
N PHE A 46 15.66 4.45 -6.57
CA PHE A 46 16.17 3.10 -6.74
C PHE A 46 16.48 2.79 -8.20
N PHE A 47 15.53 2.98 -9.13
CA PHE A 47 15.76 2.66 -10.53
C PHE A 47 16.79 3.59 -11.18
N ARG A 48 16.81 4.89 -10.82
CA ARG A 48 17.90 5.77 -11.27
C ARG A 48 19.25 5.26 -10.83
N ALA A 49 19.39 4.79 -9.59
CA ALA A 49 20.66 4.28 -9.07
C ALA A 49 21.03 2.93 -9.71
N ALA A 50 20.06 2.03 -9.89
CA ALA A 50 20.29 0.73 -10.52
C ALA A 50 20.70 0.85 -12.00
N LEU A 51 20.23 1.90 -12.69
CA LEU A 51 20.46 2.12 -14.13
C LEU A 51 21.54 3.17 -14.43
N ASN A 52 21.87 4.06 -13.49
CA ASN A 52 23.02 4.96 -13.61
C ASN A 52 24.27 4.34 -12.98
N VAL A 53 25.22 3.96 -13.84
CA VAL A 53 26.65 3.72 -13.57
C VAL A 53 27.07 2.31 -13.14
N GLY A 54 27.84 1.65 -14.01
CA GLY A 54 28.95 0.75 -13.66
C GLY A 54 28.62 -0.58 -12.97
N LEU A 55 27.36 -0.84 -12.66
CA LEU A 55 26.88 -2.08 -12.05
C LEU A 55 26.49 -3.10 -13.14
N LYS A 56 26.43 -4.38 -12.75
CA LYS A 56 26.17 -5.49 -13.68
C LYS A 56 24.80 -5.32 -14.36
N GLU A 57 23.83 -4.79 -13.62
CA GLU A 57 22.48 -4.46 -14.07
C GLU A 57 22.46 -3.41 -15.19
N THR A 58 23.40 -2.46 -15.19
CA THR A 58 23.52 -1.42 -16.23
C THR A 58 23.89 -2.01 -17.59
N ASN A 59 24.77 -3.02 -17.61
CA ASN A 59 25.22 -3.67 -18.84
C ASN A 59 24.21 -4.71 -19.35
N GLU A 60 23.53 -5.41 -18.44
CA GLU A 60 22.58 -6.46 -18.79
C GLU A 60 21.15 -5.94 -19.01
N ARG A 61 20.87 -4.67 -18.63
CA ARG A 61 19.53 -4.05 -18.66
C ARG A 61 18.49 -4.90 -17.92
N LYS A 62 18.92 -5.61 -16.88
CA LYS A 62 18.14 -6.58 -16.10
C LYS A 62 18.24 -6.23 -14.62
N ILE A 63 17.09 -6.11 -13.96
CA ILE A 63 17.01 -5.78 -12.53
C ILE A 63 16.25 -6.87 -11.79
N HIS A 64 16.85 -7.41 -10.74
CA HIS A 64 16.25 -8.43 -9.87
C HIS A 64 15.61 -7.79 -8.64
N LEU A 65 14.29 -7.91 -8.52
CA LEU A 65 13.47 -7.38 -7.43
C LEU A 65 12.91 -8.54 -6.60
N LEU A 66 13.81 -9.22 -5.90
CA LEU A 66 13.52 -10.49 -5.22
C LEU A 66 12.67 -10.36 -3.95
N THR A 67 12.59 -9.15 -3.38
CA THR A 67 11.89 -8.86 -2.13
C THR A 67 10.49 -8.28 -2.34
N ILE A 68 10.17 -7.84 -3.55
CA ILE A 68 8.86 -7.27 -3.90
C ILE A 68 7.99 -8.36 -4.53
N THR A 69 6.71 -8.38 -4.16
CA THR A 69 5.71 -9.25 -4.79
C THR A 69 5.21 -8.68 -6.11
N TRP A 70 4.77 -9.54 -7.03
CA TRP A 70 4.20 -9.08 -8.30
C TRP A 70 2.98 -8.16 -8.09
N VAL A 71 2.15 -8.42 -7.07
CA VAL A 71 0.98 -7.59 -6.74
C VAL A 71 1.37 -6.12 -6.47
N GLY A 72 2.42 -5.91 -5.67
CA GLY A 72 2.93 -4.57 -5.40
C GLY A 72 3.56 -3.92 -6.63
N MET A 73 4.38 -4.69 -7.36
CA MET A 73 5.06 -4.18 -8.55
C MET A 73 4.10 -3.84 -9.69
N GLU A 74 3.07 -4.65 -9.94
CA GLU A 74 2.08 -4.40 -10.98
C GLU A 74 1.37 -3.06 -10.75
N GLU A 75 1.02 -2.76 -9.50
CA GLU A 75 0.40 -1.48 -9.15
C GLU A 75 1.36 -0.30 -9.37
N VAL A 76 2.62 -0.44 -8.96
CA VAL A 76 3.65 0.56 -9.24
C VAL A 76 3.78 0.78 -10.75
N LEU A 77 3.84 -0.28 -11.56
CA LEU A 77 3.91 -0.17 -13.02
C LEU A 77 2.64 0.49 -13.59
N ASN A 78 1.45 0.11 -13.14
CA ASN A 78 0.21 0.76 -13.57
C ASN A 78 0.28 2.28 -13.34
N TRP A 79 0.72 2.72 -12.16
CA TRP A 79 0.87 4.13 -11.85
C TRP A 79 1.95 4.83 -12.71
N LEU A 80 3.13 4.21 -12.86
CA LEU A 80 4.23 4.74 -13.67
C LEU A 80 3.82 4.95 -15.14
N TYR A 81 3.03 4.03 -15.68
CA TYR A 81 2.44 4.11 -17.01
C TYR A 81 1.13 4.91 -17.06
N ARG A 82 0.92 5.80 -16.08
CA ARG A 82 -0.16 6.79 -16.00
C ARG A 82 -1.57 6.20 -15.97
N ARG A 83 -1.72 4.99 -15.42
CA ARG A 83 -3.05 4.49 -15.04
C ARG A 83 -3.45 5.09 -13.69
N GLU A 84 -4.74 5.09 -13.44
CA GLU A 84 -5.28 5.54 -12.15
C GLU A 84 -4.76 4.64 -11.03
N VAL A 85 -4.41 5.24 -9.88
CA VAL A 85 -4.07 4.50 -8.67
C VAL A 85 -5.24 3.63 -8.27
N TRP A 86 -4.97 2.35 -8.01
CA TRP A 86 -5.98 1.42 -7.54
C TRP A 86 -6.64 1.92 -6.25
N ARG A 87 -7.97 1.93 -6.27
CA ARG A 87 -8.81 2.28 -5.13
C ARG A 87 -9.80 1.16 -4.86
N PRO A 88 -9.85 0.58 -3.64
CA PRO A 88 -10.86 -0.42 -3.31
C PRO A 88 -12.27 0.20 -3.29
N LYS A 89 -13.28 -0.62 -3.60
CA LYS A 89 -14.69 -0.23 -3.47
C LYS A 89 -14.99 0.12 -2.02
N ARG A 90 -15.95 1.04 -1.78
CA ARG A 90 -16.27 1.56 -0.44
C ARG A 90 -16.49 0.47 0.63
N HIS A 91 -17.20 -0.60 0.31
CA HIS A 91 -17.51 -1.72 1.21
C HIS A 91 -16.41 -2.80 1.28
N LYS A 92 -15.28 -2.61 0.59
CA LYS A 92 -14.13 -3.54 0.61
C LYS A 92 -12.83 -2.82 0.96
N ARG A 93 -12.89 -1.60 1.49
CA ARG A 93 -11.68 -0.79 1.77
C ARG A 93 -10.71 -1.49 2.72
N PHE A 94 -11.23 -2.31 3.63
CA PHE A 94 -10.47 -2.98 4.68
C PHE A 94 -10.73 -4.50 4.70
N SER A 95 -11.05 -5.10 3.56
CA SER A 95 -11.07 -6.56 3.46
C SER A 95 -9.64 -7.13 3.52
N ALA A 96 -9.50 -8.42 3.81
CA ALA A 96 -8.20 -9.09 3.76
C ALA A 96 -7.50 -8.94 2.39
N GLU A 97 -8.25 -9.04 1.30
CA GLU A 97 -7.74 -8.86 -0.07
C GLU A 97 -7.20 -7.44 -0.30
N ALA A 98 -7.99 -6.41 0.06
CA ALA A 98 -7.56 -5.02 -0.11
C ALA A 98 -6.35 -4.71 0.79
N THR A 99 -6.33 -5.25 2.00
CA THR A 99 -5.24 -5.10 2.95
C THR A 99 -3.96 -5.73 2.43
N ALA A 100 -4.01 -6.97 1.95
CA ALA A 100 -2.85 -7.63 1.35
C ALA A 100 -2.29 -6.82 0.16
N LYS A 101 -3.17 -6.25 -0.67
CA LYS A 101 -2.74 -5.36 -1.76
C LYS A 101 -2.12 -4.06 -1.24
N PHE A 102 -2.71 -3.39 -0.24
CA PHE A 102 -2.09 -2.21 0.37
C PHE A 102 -0.69 -2.50 0.92
N VAL A 103 -0.54 -3.57 1.69
CA VAL A 103 0.77 -3.99 2.25
C VAL A 103 1.78 -4.18 1.13
N ALA A 104 1.43 -5.00 0.12
CA ALA A 104 2.31 -5.27 -1.02
C ALA A 104 2.74 -3.99 -1.77
N VAL A 105 1.84 -3.02 -1.92
CA VAL A 105 2.13 -1.76 -2.60
C VAL A 105 2.98 -0.84 -1.74
N LEU A 106 2.68 -0.70 -0.46
CA LEU A 106 3.46 0.14 0.46
C LEU A 106 4.90 -0.40 0.59
N ASP A 107 5.08 -1.71 0.70
CA ASP A 107 6.39 -2.36 0.68
C ASP A 107 7.15 -2.07 -0.62
N ALA A 108 6.49 -2.21 -1.77
CA ALA A 108 7.10 -1.93 -3.08
C ALA A 108 7.49 -0.46 -3.23
N VAL A 109 6.61 0.46 -2.82
CA VAL A 109 6.82 1.90 -2.91
C VAL A 109 7.98 2.36 -2.02
N ASP A 110 8.12 1.78 -0.83
CA ASP A 110 9.21 2.09 0.07
C ASP A 110 10.54 1.58 -0.46
N PHE A 111 10.58 0.30 -0.87
CA PHE A 111 11.79 -0.30 -1.46
C PHE A 111 12.24 0.43 -2.72
N LEU A 112 11.31 0.74 -3.63
CA LEU A 112 11.61 1.43 -4.89
C LEU A 112 11.81 2.94 -4.71
N GLN A 113 11.60 3.46 -3.50
CA GLN A 113 11.76 4.88 -3.18
C GLN A 113 10.99 5.77 -4.16
N ILE A 114 9.65 5.64 -4.18
CA ILE A 114 8.74 6.42 -5.04
C ILE A 114 7.87 7.35 -4.17
N PRO A 115 8.36 8.54 -3.78
CA PRO A 115 7.67 9.41 -2.81
C PRO A 115 6.28 9.86 -3.26
N GLN A 116 6.08 10.08 -4.56
CA GLN A 116 4.81 10.61 -5.09
C GLN A 116 3.69 9.58 -4.96
N LEU A 117 3.94 8.30 -5.29
CA LEU A 117 2.95 7.24 -5.14
C LEU A 117 2.62 7.01 -3.66
N LYS A 118 3.63 7.13 -2.79
CA LYS A 118 3.48 7.10 -1.33
C LYS A 118 2.52 8.18 -0.83
N ASP A 119 2.65 9.41 -1.33
CA ASP A 119 1.75 10.53 -1.01
C ASP A 119 0.31 10.27 -1.48
N GLU A 120 0.12 9.65 -2.64
CA GLU A 120 -1.21 9.30 -3.15
C GLU A 120 -1.91 8.25 -2.26
N TYR A 121 -1.19 7.24 -1.78
CA TYR A 121 -1.72 6.26 -0.84
C TYR A 121 -2.02 6.84 0.54
N GLN A 122 -1.18 7.73 1.06
CA GLN A 122 -1.47 8.45 2.30
C GLN A 122 -2.76 9.27 2.18
N LYS A 123 -2.89 10.06 1.10
CA LYS A 123 -4.09 10.86 0.84
C LYS A 123 -5.34 9.99 0.71
N MET A 124 -5.24 8.85 0.03
CA MET A 124 -6.35 7.90 -0.09
C MET A 124 -6.81 7.39 1.27
N LEU A 125 -5.88 7.01 2.16
CA LEU A 125 -6.21 6.54 3.50
C LEU A 125 -6.79 7.68 4.37
N GLU A 126 -6.23 8.89 4.27
CA GLU A 126 -6.79 10.08 4.90
C GLU A 126 -8.22 10.37 4.43
N GLU A 127 -8.50 10.26 3.13
CA GLU A 127 -9.85 10.40 2.57
C GLU A 127 -10.78 9.32 3.13
N PHE A 128 -10.32 8.07 3.21
CA PHE A 128 -11.13 6.98 3.77
C PHE A 128 -11.47 7.25 5.21
N ILE A 129 -10.50 7.73 6.01
CA ILE A 129 -10.68 8.13 7.39
C ILE A 129 -11.56 9.39 7.50
N ALA A 130 -11.44 10.36 6.60
CA ALA A 130 -12.26 11.57 6.62
C ALA A 130 -13.72 11.30 6.26
N THR A 131 -14.00 10.26 5.45
CA THR A 131 -15.38 9.82 5.17
C THR A 131 -16.06 9.15 6.38
N ILE A 132 -15.35 9.03 7.50
CA ILE A 132 -15.86 8.49 8.76
C ILE A 132 -16.59 9.59 9.52
N ASP A 133 -17.83 9.83 9.11
CA ASP A 133 -18.77 10.64 9.89
C ASP A 133 -19.30 9.82 11.08
N ILE A 134 -19.61 10.51 12.18
CA ILE A 134 -20.13 9.96 13.45
C ILE A 134 -21.44 9.18 13.24
N ASN A 135 -22.12 9.39 12.11
CA ASN A 135 -23.36 8.71 11.76
C ASN A 135 -23.19 7.57 10.75
N SER A 136 -21.99 7.38 10.19
CA SER A 136 -21.73 6.33 9.19
C SER A 136 -21.45 5.00 9.90
N PRO A 137 -22.17 3.91 9.59
CA PRO A 137 -21.79 2.58 10.04
C PRO A 137 -20.42 2.26 9.42
N LEU A 138 -19.43 1.93 10.24
CA LEU A 138 -18.07 1.68 9.77
C LEU A 138 -17.51 0.44 10.40
N LEU A 139 -16.89 -0.35 9.52
CA LEU A 139 -16.36 -1.69 9.71
C LEU A 139 -17.45 -2.67 10.14
N GLU A 140 -17.74 -3.61 9.26
CA GLU A 140 -18.82 -4.57 9.43
C GLU A 140 -18.37 -5.76 10.29
N SER A 141 -17.06 -5.92 10.54
CA SER A 141 -16.52 -7.05 11.31
C SER A 141 -15.23 -6.75 12.08
N GLN A 142 -14.89 -7.65 13.01
CA GLN A 142 -13.60 -7.72 13.70
C GLN A 142 -12.42 -7.85 12.71
N GLU A 143 -12.59 -8.64 11.65
CA GLU A 143 -11.58 -8.86 10.61
C GLU A 143 -11.22 -7.54 9.92
N GLU A 144 -12.21 -6.73 9.53
CA GLU A 144 -11.97 -5.44 8.87
C GLU A 144 -11.26 -4.44 9.79
N GLY A 145 -11.56 -4.47 11.08
CA GLY A 145 -10.86 -3.70 12.10
C GLY A 145 -9.38 -4.06 12.24
N GLY A 146 -9.09 -5.37 12.28
CA GLY A 146 -7.73 -5.88 12.31
C GLY A 146 -6.96 -5.55 11.03
N CYS A 147 -7.58 -5.74 9.88
CA CYS A 147 -7.05 -5.39 8.57
C CYS A 147 -6.63 -3.92 8.50
N LEU A 148 -7.46 -3.01 9.00
CA LEU A 148 -7.13 -1.60 9.07
C LEU A 148 -5.93 -1.31 9.99
N ALA A 149 -5.81 -1.98 11.14
CA ALA A 149 -4.65 -1.81 12.02
C ALA A 149 -3.34 -2.16 11.29
N ILE A 150 -3.34 -3.20 10.45
CA ILE A 150 -2.18 -3.61 9.63
C ILE A 150 -1.84 -2.50 8.61
N VAL A 151 -2.83 -2.01 7.86
CA VAL A 151 -2.59 -0.96 6.85
C VAL A 151 -2.03 0.32 7.48
N LEU A 152 -2.57 0.75 8.62
CA LEU A 152 -2.06 1.92 9.34
C LEU A 152 -0.64 1.70 9.83
N HIS A 153 -0.36 0.52 10.40
CA HIS A 153 0.97 0.16 10.84
C HIS A 153 2.01 0.24 9.70
N GLU A 154 1.71 -0.34 8.54
CA GLU A 154 2.60 -0.32 7.37
C GLU A 154 2.80 1.09 6.80
N LEU A 155 1.73 1.90 6.75
CA LEU A 155 1.85 3.32 6.37
C LEU A 155 2.84 4.07 7.27
N TYR A 156 2.80 3.81 8.57
CA TYR A 156 3.74 4.39 9.54
C TYR A 156 5.16 3.83 9.43
N LYS A 157 5.35 2.56 9.08
CA LYS A 157 6.67 1.97 8.84
C LYS A 157 7.40 2.68 7.70
N ILE A 158 6.67 3.02 6.65
CA ILE A 158 7.23 3.79 5.55
C ILE A 158 7.35 5.30 5.91
N GLY A 159 7.13 5.71 7.17
CA GLY A 159 7.35 7.08 7.61
C GLY A 159 6.26 8.08 7.20
N ARG A 160 5.10 7.61 6.73
CA ARG A 160 3.90 8.44 6.58
C ARG A 160 3.05 8.37 7.85
N GLU A 161 2.20 9.35 8.06
CA GLU A 161 1.29 9.37 9.20
C GLU A 161 -0.04 9.99 8.81
N ILE A 162 -1.04 9.81 9.66
CA ILE A 162 -2.31 10.50 9.54
C ILE A 162 -2.35 11.61 10.58
N ASP A 163 -3.02 12.71 10.25
CA ASP A 163 -3.28 13.79 11.21
C ASP A 163 -3.84 13.25 12.53
N GLY A 164 -3.23 13.66 13.66
CA GLY A 164 -3.56 13.12 14.98
C GLY A 164 -5.01 13.38 15.41
N ASN A 165 -5.61 14.51 15.00
CA ASN A 165 -7.02 14.77 15.29
C ASN A 165 -7.93 13.85 14.48
N ARG A 166 -7.62 13.62 13.20
CA ARG A 166 -8.33 12.63 12.37
C ARG A 166 -8.19 11.22 12.94
N PHE A 167 -6.98 10.83 13.35
CA PHE A 167 -6.74 9.54 13.99
C PHE A 167 -7.53 9.38 15.29
N TYR A 168 -7.54 10.40 16.16
CA TYR A 168 -8.34 10.38 17.38
C TYR A 168 -9.85 10.26 17.12
N LEU A 169 -10.40 11.11 16.25
CA LEU A 169 -11.82 11.06 15.89
C LEU A 169 -12.19 9.71 15.28
N PHE A 170 -11.30 9.15 14.47
CA PHE A 170 -11.45 7.81 13.93
C PHE A 170 -11.52 6.75 15.03
N MET A 171 -10.54 6.70 15.94
CA MET A 171 -10.52 5.73 17.03
C MET A 171 -11.75 5.87 17.95
N LYS A 172 -12.24 7.09 18.17
CA LYS A 172 -13.48 7.36 18.90
C LYS A 172 -14.70 6.77 18.21
N ASN A 173 -14.78 6.93 16.90
CA ASN A 173 -15.85 6.35 16.10
C ASN A 173 -15.77 4.83 16.08
N LEU A 174 -14.58 4.27 15.91
CA LEU A 174 -14.39 2.82 15.94
C LEU A 174 -14.83 2.24 17.30
N LYS A 175 -14.47 2.89 18.43
CA LYS A 175 -14.91 2.50 19.78
C LYS A 175 -16.43 2.62 19.96
N LYS A 176 -17.02 3.74 19.53
CA LYS A 176 -18.43 4.10 19.79
C LYS A 176 -19.42 3.36 18.88
N HIS A 177 -19.05 3.18 17.62
CA HIS A 177 -19.91 2.67 16.55
C HIS A 177 -19.48 1.30 16.03
N GLY A 178 -18.44 0.70 16.62
CA GLY A 178 -17.84 -0.56 16.21
C GLY A 178 -18.88 -1.62 15.91
N SER A 179 -19.16 -1.75 14.61
CA SER A 179 -20.26 -2.40 13.91
C SER A 179 -21.66 -2.27 14.58
N ARG A 180 -22.73 -2.10 13.79
CA ARG A 180 -24.11 -2.14 14.36
C ARG A 180 -24.52 -3.56 14.82
N PHE A 181 -23.57 -4.48 14.95
CA PHE A 181 -23.78 -5.90 15.23
C PHE A 181 -23.42 -6.23 16.69
N PRO A 182 -23.73 -7.46 17.17
CA PRO A 182 -23.37 -7.89 18.52
C PRO A 182 -21.86 -7.77 18.79
N ASP A 183 -21.46 -7.66 20.06
CA ASP A 183 -20.06 -7.48 20.51
C ASP A 183 -19.06 -8.46 19.87
N SER A 184 -19.52 -9.65 19.49
CA SER A 184 -18.74 -10.67 18.75
C SER A 184 -18.33 -10.26 17.33
N MET A 185 -18.80 -9.13 16.81
CA MET A 185 -18.49 -8.59 15.48
C MET A 185 -18.02 -7.14 15.57
N ASN A 186 -17.35 -6.75 16.66
CA ASN A 186 -16.87 -5.39 16.86
C ASN A 186 -15.52 -5.15 16.16
N GLY A 187 -15.51 -4.31 15.12
CA GLY A 187 -14.28 -3.89 14.42
C GLY A 187 -13.22 -3.27 15.34
N PHE A 188 -13.61 -2.61 16.44
CA PHE A 188 -12.65 -2.06 17.41
C PHE A 188 -11.90 -3.15 18.19
N GLN A 189 -12.58 -4.27 18.51
CA GLN A 189 -11.95 -5.39 19.19
C GLN A 189 -10.85 -6.00 18.30
N GLY A 190 -11.16 -6.24 17.02
CA GLY A 190 -10.18 -6.77 16.07
C GLY A 190 -9.00 -5.83 15.84
N PHE A 191 -9.27 -4.52 15.77
CA PHE A 191 -8.20 -3.51 15.73
C PHE A 191 -7.26 -3.63 16.94
N ARG A 192 -7.83 -3.74 18.15
CA ARG A 192 -7.07 -3.87 19.40
C ARG A 192 -6.25 -5.15 19.47
N GLU A 193 -6.86 -6.28 19.16
CA GLU A 193 -6.21 -7.60 19.18
C GLU A 193 -5.04 -7.64 18.21
N VAL A 194 -5.27 -7.28 16.94
CA VAL A 194 -4.20 -7.24 15.94
C VAL A 194 -3.10 -6.28 16.34
N THR A 195 -3.42 -5.10 16.88
CA THR A 195 -2.39 -4.15 17.33
C THR A 195 -1.48 -4.74 18.42
N ASN A 196 -2.03 -5.53 19.34
CA ASN A 196 -1.25 -6.20 20.40
C ASN A 196 -0.37 -7.34 19.86
N GLU A 197 -0.75 -7.92 18.72
CA GLU A 197 -0.08 -9.06 18.09
C GLU A 197 0.88 -8.67 16.95
N LEU A 198 0.99 -7.38 16.63
CA LEU A 198 1.97 -6.88 15.65
C LEU A 198 3.37 -7.30 16.08
N LYS A 199 4.10 -8.00 15.19
CA LYS A 199 5.45 -8.51 15.49
C LYS A 199 6.49 -7.39 15.65
N GLU A 200 6.33 -6.29 14.92
CA GLU A 200 7.29 -5.17 14.91
C GLU A 200 6.54 -3.82 14.80
N PRO A 201 5.71 -3.47 15.80
CA PRO A 201 4.83 -2.31 15.69
C PRO A 201 5.64 -1.02 15.62
N ASN A 202 5.23 -0.13 14.71
CA ASN A 202 5.89 1.15 14.54
C ASN A 202 5.67 2.01 15.79
N THR A 203 6.75 2.54 16.37
CA THR A 203 6.68 3.29 17.63
C THR A 203 5.82 4.55 17.54
N ARG A 204 5.82 5.22 16.38
CA ARG A 204 5.03 6.43 16.17
C ARG A 204 3.54 6.11 16.04
N PHE A 205 3.20 5.03 15.34
CA PHE A 205 1.83 4.50 15.29
C PHE A 205 1.32 4.18 16.70
N LEU A 206 2.10 3.44 17.50
CA LEU A 206 1.74 3.11 18.88
C LEU A 206 1.60 4.34 19.76
N HIS A 207 2.47 5.33 19.60
CA HIS A 207 2.40 6.57 20.35
C HIS A 207 1.11 7.35 20.04
N ASP A 208 0.75 7.51 18.77
CA ASP A 208 -0.48 8.21 18.38
C ASP A 208 -1.72 7.44 18.82
N LEU A 209 -1.65 6.11 18.79
CA LEU A 209 -2.67 5.23 19.32
C LEU A 209 -2.85 5.38 20.84
N CYS A 210 -1.76 5.38 21.61
CA CYS A 210 -1.78 5.59 23.06
C CYS A 210 -2.35 6.97 23.40
N LYS A 211 -1.94 8.01 22.65
CA LYS A 211 -2.54 9.35 22.78
C LYS A 211 -4.04 9.29 22.54
N ALA A 212 -4.48 8.69 21.44
CA ALA A 212 -5.90 8.56 21.16
C ALA A 212 -6.63 7.84 22.30
N TYR A 213 -6.12 6.69 22.78
CA TYR A 213 -6.70 5.94 23.90
C TYR A 213 -6.82 6.74 25.19
N SER A 214 -5.85 7.60 25.52
CA SER A 214 -5.93 8.42 26.72
C SER A 214 -7.13 9.39 26.74
N TYR A 215 -7.71 9.67 25.56
CA TYR A 215 -8.88 10.54 25.39
C TYR A 215 -10.19 9.78 25.08
N LEU A 216 -10.16 8.44 25.09
CA LEU A 216 -11.31 7.57 24.76
C LEU A 216 -11.98 6.95 25.97
#